data_AF-A0A2N6E266-F1
#
_entry.id   AF-A0A2N6E266-F1
#
_cell.length_a   1.000
_cell.length_b   1.000
_cell.length_c   1.000
_cell.angle_alpha   90.00
_cell.angle_beta   90.00
_cell.angle_gamma   90.00
#
_symmetry.space_group_name_H-M   'P 1'
#
loop_
_entity.id
_entity.type
_entity.pdbx_description
1 polymer ?
#
loop_
_entity_poly.entity_id
_entity_poly.type
_entity_poly.pdbx_seq_one_letter_code
_entity_poly.pdbx_strand_id
1 'polypeptide(L)'
;MKKLNCWEFFGCGREPGGANVKESGVCPITIEERLDGVNGGINGGRSCWGLMELCCDSNRKGPTSQVSSCADCCFRSKVILEEGFNYRGMRQIIEIFDGRQEESSLKYCQTA
;
A
#
# COMPACT_ATOMS: atom_id res chain seq x y z
N MET A 1 -1.98 -0.23 21.93
CA MET A 1 -0.97 0.57 21.20
C MET A 1 -1.61 1.10 19.92
N LYS A 2 -1.24 2.31 19.47
CA LYS A 2 -1.70 2.86 18.19
C LYS A 2 -1.03 2.07 17.04
N LYS A 3 -1.82 1.62 16.05
CA LYS A 3 -1.31 1.04 14.81
C LYS A 3 -0.80 2.16 13.90
N LEU A 4 0.40 2.00 13.34
CA LEU A 4 1.02 2.98 12.45
C LEU A 4 0.72 2.66 11.00
N ASN A 5 0.57 3.70 10.19
CA ASN A 5 0.57 3.62 8.73
C ASN A 5 2.02 3.64 8.19
N CYS A 6 2.21 3.27 6.93
CA CYS A 6 3.54 3.16 6.33
C CYS A 6 4.31 4.50 6.37
N TRP A 7 3.65 5.64 6.14
CA TRP A 7 4.29 6.95 6.20
C TRP A 7 4.69 7.37 7.61
N GLU A 8 3.92 6.96 8.64
CA GLU A 8 4.28 7.17 10.05
C GLU A 8 5.45 6.27 10.46
N PHE A 9 5.48 5.02 9.97
CA PHE A 9 6.53 4.05 10.29
C PHE A 9 7.87 4.41 9.62
N PHE A 10 7.85 4.79 8.35
CA PHE A 10 9.05 5.15 7.60
C PHE A 10 9.42 6.64 7.73
N GLY A 11 8.52 7.49 8.23
CA GLY A 11 8.74 8.92 8.33
C GLY A 11 8.95 9.59 6.96
N CYS A 12 8.25 9.14 5.91
CA CYS A 12 8.53 9.61 4.55
C CYS A 12 8.05 11.05 4.27
N GLY A 13 7.15 11.60 5.10
CA GLY A 13 6.70 13.00 5.03
C GLY A 13 5.89 13.34 3.78
N ARG A 14 5.28 12.34 3.12
CA ARG A 14 4.49 12.50 1.89
C ARG A 14 2.98 12.34 2.11
N GLU A 15 2.53 12.24 3.35
CA GLU A 15 1.14 12.39 3.75
C GLU A 15 0.60 13.80 3.45
N PRO A 16 -0.72 14.02 3.36
CA PRO A 16 -1.28 15.35 3.17
C PRO A 16 -0.76 16.33 4.23
N GLY A 17 -0.18 17.44 3.79
CA GLY A 17 0.47 18.42 4.67
C GLY A 17 1.89 18.04 5.16
N GLY A 18 2.42 16.89 4.74
CA GLY A 18 3.75 16.42 5.11
C GLY A 18 4.89 17.26 4.54
N ALA A 19 6.06 17.19 5.20
CA ALA A 19 7.23 18.02 4.91
C ALA A 19 7.75 17.87 3.46
N ASN A 20 7.61 16.68 2.87
CA ASN A 20 8.14 16.35 1.54
C ASN A 20 7.10 16.49 0.43
N VAL A 21 5.88 16.96 0.73
CA VAL A 21 4.82 17.14 -0.28
C VAL A 21 5.22 18.17 -1.35
N LYS A 22 5.91 19.26 -0.97
CA LYS A 22 6.32 20.31 -1.92
C LYS A 22 7.33 19.81 -2.96
N GLU A 23 8.22 18.90 -2.56
CA GLU A 23 9.30 18.39 -3.42
C GLU A 23 8.88 17.11 -4.15
N SER A 24 8.23 16.18 -3.44
CA SER A 24 7.94 14.82 -3.91
C SER A 24 6.46 14.56 -4.18
N GLY A 25 5.58 15.54 -3.98
CA GLY A 25 4.14 15.36 -4.06
C GLY A 25 3.57 14.45 -2.97
N VAL A 26 2.24 14.48 -2.85
CA VAL A 26 1.49 13.60 -1.94
C VAL A 26 1.67 12.14 -2.39
N CYS A 27 1.88 11.24 -1.43
CA CYS A 27 1.93 9.80 -1.69
C CYS A 27 0.51 9.29 -2.02
N PRO A 28 0.29 8.60 -3.14
CA PRO A 28 -1.05 8.10 -3.51
C PRO A 28 -1.67 7.21 -2.43
N ILE A 29 -0.85 6.43 -1.73
CA ILE A 29 -1.29 5.55 -0.62
C ILE A 29 -1.99 6.33 0.50
N THR A 30 -1.56 7.57 0.74
CA THR A 30 -2.09 8.40 1.84
C THR A 30 -3.47 8.99 1.56
N ILE A 31 -3.93 8.91 0.31
CA ILE A 31 -5.23 9.44 -0.14
C ILE A 31 -6.12 8.37 -0.79
N GLU A 32 -5.70 7.10 -0.77
CA GLU A 32 -6.49 6.00 -1.33
C GLU A 32 -7.56 5.53 -0.35
N GLU A 33 -8.70 6.21 -0.38
CA GLU A 33 -9.83 6.00 0.53
C GLU A 33 -10.50 4.64 0.35
N ARG A 34 -10.39 3.97 -0.81
CA ARG A 34 -10.99 2.64 -1.02
C ARG A 34 -10.43 1.58 -0.07
N LEU A 35 -9.22 1.81 0.45
CA LEU A 35 -8.55 0.91 1.38
C LEU A 35 -8.65 1.36 2.84
N ASP A 36 -9.40 2.42 3.12
CA ASP A 36 -9.55 2.89 4.50
C ASP A 36 -10.09 1.79 5.42
N GLY A 37 -9.49 1.68 6.62
CA GLY A 37 -9.78 0.61 7.57
C GLY A 37 -9.19 -0.76 7.23
N VAL A 38 -8.58 -0.97 6.05
CA VAL A 38 -7.92 -2.24 5.72
C VAL A 38 -6.72 -2.45 6.65
N ASN A 39 -6.70 -3.63 7.28
CA ASN A 39 -5.79 -3.93 8.38
C ASN A 39 -5.87 -2.85 9.50
N GLY A 40 -6.99 -2.16 9.70
CA GLY A 40 -7.08 -1.08 10.70
C GLY A 40 -6.12 0.10 10.44
N GLY A 41 -5.73 0.32 9.18
CA GLY A 41 -5.00 1.51 8.73
C GLY A 41 -5.93 2.64 8.33
N ILE A 42 -5.34 3.79 8.02
CA ILE A 42 -6.01 4.92 7.37
C ILE A 42 -5.67 4.86 5.88
N ASN A 43 -6.67 4.98 5.01
CA ASN A 43 -6.53 4.86 3.56
C ASN A 43 -5.68 3.62 3.20
N GLY A 44 -4.72 3.73 2.29
CA GLY A 44 -3.81 2.64 1.92
C GLY A 44 -2.68 2.34 2.93
N GLY A 45 -2.64 3.03 4.08
CA GLY A 45 -1.45 3.10 4.94
C GLY A 45 -0.99 1.77 5.53
N ARG A 46 -1.91 0.83 5.75
CA ARG A 46 -1.61 -0.54 6.21
C ARG A 46 -1.95 -1.61 5.18
N SER A 47 -1.90 -1.22 3.91
CA SER A 47 -2.17 -2.08 2.75
C SER A 47 -1.30 -1.71 1.55
N CYS A 48 -0.28 -0.87 1.74
CA CYS A 48 0.53 -0.28 0.67
C CYS A 48 1.22 -1.30 -0.25
N TRP A 49 1.49 -2.53 0.23
CA TRP A 49 2.06 -3.61 -0.57
C TRP A 49 1.08 -4.20 -1.60
N GLY A 50 -0.22 -3.99 -1.45
CA GLY A 50 -1.21 -4.37 -2.46
C GLY A 50 -1.30 -3.36 -3.60
N LEU A 51 -0.68 -2.19 -3.46
CA LEU A 51 -0.71 -1.08 -4.42
C LEU A 51 0.70 -0.79 -4.95
N MET A 52 1.49 -1.83 -5.24
CA MET A 52 2.89 -1.67 -5.69
C MET A 52 3.00 -0.72 -6.88
N GLU A 53 2.06 -0.75 -7.82
CA GLU A 53 2.03 0.14 -8.99
C GLU A 53 1.89 1.62 -8.62
N LEU A 54 1.21 1.94 -7.51
CA LEU A 54 1.04 3.31 -7.01
C LEU A 54 2.19 3.77 -6.11
N CYS A 55 2.98 2.84 -5.59
CA CYS A 55 4.04 3.13 -4.61
C CYS A 55 5.46 3.05 -5.21
N CYS A 56 5.65 2.29 -6.29
CA CYS A 56 6.93 2.08 -6.95
C CYS A 56 7.13 3.08 -8.10
N ASP A 57 7.28 4.36 -7.79
CA ASP A 57 8.00 5.25 -8.69
C ASP A 57 9.50 4.97 -8.49
N SER A 58 10.04 4.10 -9.36
CA SER A 58 11.40 3.53 -9.31
C SER A 58 12.53 4.57 -9.35
N ASN A 59 12.19 5.85 -9.50
CA ASN A 59 13.14 6.95 -9.59
C ASN A 59 13.32 7.77 -8.31
N ARG A 60 12.60 7.47 -7.22
CA ARG A 60 12.65 8.30 -5.99
C ARG A 60 13.22 7.54 -4.80
N LYS A 61 14.43 7.95 -4.37
CA LYS A 61 15.16 7.46 -3.20
C LYS A 61 14.46 7.86 -1.89
N GLY A 62 13.30 7.27 -1.61
CA GLY A 62 12.67 7.32 -0.28
C GLY A 62 13.14 6.14 0.59
N PRO A 63 12.82 6.11 1.90
CA PRO A 63 13.20 4.99 2.79
C PRO A 63 12.70 3.61 2.30
N THR A 64 11.67 3.60 1.46
CA THR A 64 11.13 2.40 0.79
C THR A 64 11.99 1.91 -0.38
N SER A 65 12.93 2.71 -0.89
CA SER A 65 13.83 2.34 -2.00
C SER A 65 14.96 1.39 -1.61
N GLN A 66 15.04 0.99 -0.34
CA GLN A 66 16.01 0.02 0.18
C GLN A 66 15.43 -1.40 0.32
N VAL A 67 14.13 -1.59 0.05
CA VAL A 67 13.49 -2.90 0.15
C VAL A 67 13.41 -3.52 -1.24
N SER A 68 14.10 -4.64 -1.44
CA SER A 68 14.11 -5.43 -2.70
C SER A 68 12.75 -5.97 -3.09
N SER A 69 11.88 -6.21 -2.09
CA SER A 69 10.54 -6.74 -2.32
C SER A 69 9.58 -6.38 -1.16
N CYS A 70 8.27 -6.31 -1.42
CA CYS A 70 7.30 -6.20 -0.34
C CYS A 70 7.30 -7.40 0.62
N ALA A 71 7.88 -8.55 0.22
CA ALA A 71 8.01 -9.73 1.08
C ALA A 71 9.03 -9.50 2.20
N ASP A 72 10.09 -8.72 1.92
CA ASP A 72 11.17 -8.39 2.87
C ASP A 72 10.89 -7.13 3.70
N CYS A 73 9.72 -6.51 3.49
CA CYS A 73 9.36 -5.26 4.16
C CYS A 73 9.05 -5.48 5.65
N CYS A 74 9.88 -4.90 6.53
CA CYS A 74 9.71 -4.97 7.98
C CYS A 74 8.35 -4.39 8.46
N PHE A 75 7.84 -3.38 7.77
CA PHE A 75 6.52 -2.83 8.07
C PHE A 75 5.40 -3.84 7.80
N ARG A 76 5.43 -4.54 6.66
CA ARG A 76 4.44 -5.58 6.36
C ARG A 76 4.49 -6.70 7.40
N SER A 77 5.68 -7.16 7.79
CA SER A 77 5.84 -8.16 8.84
C SER A 77 5.25 -7.69 10.18
N LYS A 78 5.48 -6.41 10.54
CA LYS A 78 4.84 -5.80 11.71
C LYS A 78 3.32 -5.79 11.59
N VAL A 79 2.76 -5.47 10.42
CA VAL A 79 1.32 -5.48 10.20
C VAL A 79 0.75 -6.90 10.35
N ILE A 80 1.39 -7.91 9.78
CA ILE A 80 0.99 -9.33 9.93
C ILE A 80 0.89 -9.72 11.41
N LEU A 81 1.90 -9.36 12.20
CA LEU A 81 1.93 -9.66 13.63
C LEU A 81 0.84 -8.90 14.42
N GLU A 82 0.57 -7.65 14.05
CA GLU A 82 -0.45 -6.81 14.72
C GLU A 82 -1.89 -7.21 14.39
N GLU A 83 -2.16 -7.71 13.18
CA GLU A 83 -3.50 -8.14 12.79
C GLU A 83 -3.82 -9.59 13.16
N GLY A 84 -2.81 -10.46 13.18
CA GLY A 84 -2.99 -11.89 13.42
C GLY A 84 -4.01 -12.50 12.44
N PHE A 85 -5.05 -13.14 12.97
CA PHE A 85 -6.10 -13.78 12.17
C PHE A 85 -6.93 -12.80 11.31
N ASN A 86 -6.91 -11.50 11.62
CA ASN A 86 -7.64 -10.49 10.86
C ASN A 86 -6.83 -9.93 9.67
N TYR A 87 -5.61 -10.42 9.45
CA TYR A 87 -4.72 -9.92 8.41
C TYR A 87 -5.30 -10.10 7.00
N ARG A 88 -5.39 -9.00 6.26
CA ARG A 88 -5.73 -8.95 4.82
C ARG A 88 -4.44 -8.86 4.01
N GLY A 89 -4.20 -9.89 3.20
CA GLY A 89 -3.05 -9.99 2.32
C GLY A 89 -3.25 -9.32 0.97
N MET A 90 -2.23 -9.42 0.11
CA MET A 90 -2.19 -8.76 -1.20
C MET A 90 -3.44 -9.02 -2.05
N ARG A 91 -3.88 -10.28 -2.15
CA ARG A 91 -5.07 -10.65 -2.92
C ARG A 91 -6.32 -9.90 -2.46
N GLN A 92 -6.60 -9.92 -1.16
CA GLN A 92 -7.78 -9.24 -0.62
C GLN A 92 -7.68 -7.72 -0.77
N ILE A 93 -6.48 -7.15 -0.66
CA ILE A 93 -6.26 -5.72 -0.87
C ILE A 93 -6.58 -5.33 -2.32
N ILE A 94 -6.08 -6.10 -3.28
CA ILE A 94 -6.34 -5.86 -4.72
C ILE A 94 -7.83 -6.01 -5.02
N GLU A 95 -8.48 -7.04 -4.50
CA GLU A 95 -9.94 -7.24 -4.67
C GLU A 95 -10.75 -6.03 -4.15
N ILE A 96 -10.35 -5.44 -3.01
CA ILE A 96 -11.00 -4.25 -2.46
C ILE A 96 -10.71 -3.03 -3.35
N PHE A 97 -9.47 -2.87 -3.80
CA PHE A 97 -9.05 -1.73 -4.63
C PHE A 97 -9.69 -1.73 -6.03
N ASP A 98 -9.71 -2.89 -6.69
CA ASP A 98 -10.26 -3.08 -8.04
C ASP A 98 -11.78 -3.12 -8.07
N GLY A 99 -12.43 -3.35 -6.91
CA GLY A 99 -13.86 -3.22 -6.73
C GLY A 99 -14.69 -3.99 -7.77
N ARG A 100 -14.68 -5.33 -7.74
CA ARG A 100 -15.50 -6.21 -8.62
C ARG A 100 -15.47 -5.81 -10.12
N GLN A 101 -14.53 -6.36 -10.88
CA GLN A 101 -14.81 -6.71 -12.28
C GLN A 101 -15.18 -8.19 -12.34
N GLU A 102 -16.42 -8.52 -12.01
CA GLU A 102 -17.04 -9.79 -12.39
C GLU A 102 -17.84 -9.59 -13.69
N GLU A 103 -17.16 -9.07 -14.71
CA GLU A 103 -17.46 -9.29 -16.14
C GLU A 103 -16.27 -8.75 -16.95
N SER A 104 -15.78 -9.52 -17.92
CA SER A 104 -14.64 -9.18 -18.79
C SER A 104 -13.23 -9.40 -18.21
N SER A 105 -12.92 -10.63 -17.82
CA SER A 105 -11.55 -11.17 -18.00
C SER A 105 -11.55 -12.67 -18.35
N LEU A 106 -12.40 -13.03 -19.32
CA LEU A 106 -12.13 -14.14 -20.24
C LEU A 106 -11.24 -13.70 -21.43
N LYS A 107 -10.47 -12.61 -21.28
CA LYS A 107 -9.68 -12.01 -22.38
C LYS A 107 -8.17 -11.98 -22.14
N TYR A 108 -7.64 -12.86 -21.29
CA TYR A 108 -6.17 -13.03 -21.16
C TYR A 108 -5.67 -14.46 -21.43
N CYS A 109 -6.46 -15.27 -22.13
CA CYS A 109 -5.96 -16.49 -22.76
C CYS A 109 -6.51 -16.58 -24.18
N GLN A 110 -6.11 -15.65 -25.05
CA GLN A 110 -6.23 -15.77 -26.51
C GLN A 110 -5.37 -14.69 -27.17
N THR A 111 -4.08 -14.97 -27.31
CA THR A 111 -3.33 -14.70 -28.54
C THR A 111 -2.07 -15.54 -28.56
N ALA A 112 -1.95 -16.30 -29.67
CA ALA A 112 -0.87 -17.18 -30.13
C ALA A 112 -0.89 -18.61 -29.58
#